data_AF-A0A8T2AGS9-F1
#
_entry.id   AF-A0A8T2AGS9-F1
#
_cell.length_a   1.000
_cell.length_b   1.000
_cell.length_c   1.000
_cell.angle_alpha   90.00
_cell.angle_beta   90.00
_cell.angle_gamma   90.00
#
_symmetry.space_group_name_H-M   'P 1'
#
loop_
_entity.id
_entity.type
_entity.pdbx_description
1 polymer ?
#
loop_
_entity_poly.entity_id
_entity_poly.type
_entity_poly.pdbx_seq_one_letter_code
_entity_poly.pdbx_strand_id
1 'polypeptide(L)'
;MNGVDAVLEGVAMNKSKDPKTPDKEEMLDNLFDCLCCLLMPLENKERFVNAEGVELMIIIMKPKKYAYGSAIRALDFAMTNYPPACQRFVDVMGLKTAFAAFMGKIPLRKRIKRERYEEELEERVISLIASLFAGILRGSRRDRLLSKFVENEFEKIDRLMELYMRYSDRVRLEAERLDQLELDDLELDEDEKYNRELESGLYSLQLVAVILGHIWNGYVCS
;
A
#
# COMPACT_ATOMS: atom_id res chain seq x y z
N MET A 1 27.39 10.67 -6.15
CA MET A 1 26.34 10.51 -7.17
C MET A 1 25.05 10.19 -6.41
N ASN A 2 23.99 10.99 -6.53
CA ASN A 2 22.76 10.75 -5.74
C ASN A 2 21.87 9.73 -6.46
N GLY A 3 21.92 8.46 -6.03
CA GLY A 3 21.21 7.37 -6.71
C GLY A 3 19.68 7.55 -6.71
N VAL A 4 19.13 8.21 -5.69
CA VAL A 4 17.69 8.50 -5.61
C VAL A 4 17.27 9.47 -6.73
N ASP A 5 17.99 10.58 -6.90
CA ASP A 5 17.68 11.59 -7.92
C ASP A 5 17.74 10.99 -9.33
N ALA A 6 18.81 10.23 -9.63
CA ALA A 6 18.99 9.61 -10.95
C ALA A 6 17.86 8.63 -11.30
N VAL A 7 17.39 7.83 -10.34
CA VAL A 7 16.27 6.91 -10.56
C VAL A 7 14.95 7.67 -10.67
N LEU A 8 14.73 8.71 -9.85
CA LEU A 8 13.54 9.56 -9.93
C LEU A 8 13.44 10.28 -11.27
N GLU A 9 14.55 10.77 -11.82
CA GLU A 9 14.60 11.36 -13.16
C GLU A 9 14.16 10.34 -14.23
N GLY A 10 14.69 9.11 -14.18
CA GLY A 10 14.30 8.03 -15.09
C GLY A 10 12.82 7.68 -15.01
N VAL A 11 12.25 7.64 -13.79
CA VAL A 11 10.82 7.43 -13.57
C VAL A 11 10.00 8.63 -14.08
N ALA A 12 10.47 9.86 -13.85
CA ALA A 12 9.81 11.10 -14.24
C ALA A 12 9.70 11.28 -15.76
N MET A 13 10.64 10.72 -16.53
CA MET A 13 10.56 10.68 -18.00
C MET A 13 9.39 9.83 -18.50
N ASN A 14 8.96 8.85 -17.71
CA ASN A 14 7.91 7.89 -18.07
C ASN A 14 6.55 8.16 -17.39
N LYS A 15 6.43 9.23 -16.60
CA LYS A 15 5.30 9.50 -15.68
C LYS A 15 3.89 9.57 -16.29
N SER A 16 3.74 9.70 -17.62
CA SER A 16 2.44 9.91 -18.26
C SER A 16 2.23 9.08 -19.53
N LYS A 17 3.15 8.19 -19.88
CA LYS A 17 3.10 7.41 -21.11
C LYS A 17 3.17 5.93 -20.76
N ASP A 18 2.26 5.14 -21.31
CA ASP A 18 2.43 3.70 -21.24
C ASP A 18 3.65 3.31 -22.10
N PRO A 19 4.52 2.42 -21.60
CA PRO A 19 5.57 1.81 -22.41
C PRO A 19 4.93 1.14 -23.64
N LYS A 20 5.57 1.30 -24.79
CA LYS A 20 5.07 0.81 -26.09
C LYS A 20 5.65 -0.55 -26.49
N THR A 21 6.68 -1.00 -25.79
CA THR A 21 7.43 -2.22 -26.11
C THR A 21 7.71 -2.98 -24.82
N PRO A 22 7.80 -4.33 -24.87
CA PRO A 22 8.17 -5.14 -23.71
C PRO A 22 9.48 -4.69 -23.05
N ASP A 23 10.51 -4.34 -23.83
CA ASP A 23 11.78 -3.86 -23.28
C ASP A 23 11.62 -2.57 -22.46
N LYS A 24 10.68 -1.68 -22.85
CA LYS A 24 10.38 -0.47 -22.09
C LYS A 24 9.53 -0.75 -20.84
N GLU A 25 8.69 -1.78 -20.90
CA GLU A 25 7.98 -2.29 -19.73
C GLU A 25 8.98 -2.79 -18.70
N GLU A 26 9.88 -3.68 -19.09
CA GLU A 26 10.92 -4.25 -18.25
C GLU A 26 11.86 -3.18 -17.69
N MET A 27 12.33 -2.25 -18.53
CA MET A 27 13.15 -1.13 -18.09
C MET A 27 12.43 -0.29 -17.01
N LEU A 28 11.13 -0.03 -17.19
CA LEU A 28 10.36 0.75 -16.22
C LEU A 28 10.13 -0.01 -14.92
N ASP A 29 9.82 -1.31 -14.99
CA ASP A 29 9.68 -2.17 -13.81
C ASP A 29 11.01 -2.23 -13.03
N ASN A 30 12.14 -2.40 -13.72
CA ASN A 30 13.49 -2.38 -13.14
C ASN A 30 13.80 -1.03 -12.45
N LEU A 31 13.42 0.11 -13.05
CA LEU A 31 13.59 1.42 -12.42
C LEU A 31 12.80 1.51 -11.10
N PHE A 32 11.56 1.01 -11.08
CA PHE A 32 10.76 0.99 -9.86
C PHE A 32 11.28 0.00 -8.81
N ASP A 33 11.81 -1.15 -9.21
CA ASP A 33 12.47 -2.09 -8.30
C ASP A 33 13.71 -1.45 -7.66
N CYS A 34 14.56 -0.80 -8.46
CA CYS A 34 15.69 -0.01 -7.95
C CYS A 34 15.22 1.09 -6.98
N LEU A 35 14.15 1.82 -7.32
CA LEU A 35 13.60 2.84 -6.45
C LEU A 35 13.11 2.26 -5.12
N CYS A 36 12.40 1.12 -5.12
CA CYS A 36 11.93 0.47 -3.89
C CYS A 36 13.10 0.02 -3.01
N CYS A 37 14.16 -0.55 -3.59
CA CYS A 37 15.38 -0.91 -2.86
C CYS A 37 16.05 0.33 -2.25
N LEU A 38 16.15 1.41 -3.04
CA LEU A 38 16.70 2.67 -2.54
C LEU A 38 15.86 3.26 -1.41
N LEU A 39 14.56 3.01 -1.35
CA LEU A 39 13.67 3.52 -0.30
C LEU A 39 13.70 2.71 0.99
N MET A 40 14.49 1.64 1.11
CA MET A 40 14.58 0.89 2.38
C MET A 40 15.32 1.68 3.48
N PRO A 41 16.51 2.29 3.24
CA PRO A 41 17.21 3.09 4.24
C PRO A 41 16.53 4.44 4.52
N LEU A 42 16.58 4.89 5.77
CA LEU A 42 15.94 6.13 6.21
C LEU A 42 16.49 7.37 5.47
N GLU A 43 17.80 7.41 5.25
CA GLU A 43 18.49 8.54 4.61
C GLU A 43 18.01 8.75 3.17
N ASN A 44 17.67 7.67 2.48
CA ASN A 44 17.17 7.75 1.12
C ASN A 44 15.69 8.12 1.07
N LYS A 45 14.89 7.79 2.10
CA LYS A 45 13.52 8.30 2.22
C LYS A 45 13.49 9.82 2.37
N GLU A 46 14.43 10.37 3.15
CA GLU A 46 14.60 11.82 3.28
C GLU A 46 14.94 12.46 1.92
N ARG A 47 15.90 11.88 1.20
CA ARG A 47 16.27 12.35 -0.15
C ARG A 47 15.09 12.27 -1.12
N PHE A 48 14.33 11.17 -1.09
CA PHE A 48 13.15 11.00 -1.93
C PHE A 48 12.09 12.07 -1.67
N VAL A 49 11.83 12.42 -0.39
CA VAL A 49 10.92 13.50 -0.04
C VAL A 49 11.45 14.85 -0.51
N ASN A 50 12.73 15.14 -0.29
CA ASN A 50 13.38 16.38 -0.72
C ASN A 50 13.41 16.54 -2.25
N ALA A 51 13.46 15.44 -2.99
CA ALA A 51 13.45 15.39 -4.45
C ALA A 51 12.03 15.33 -5.06
N GLU A 52 10.99 15.69 -4.30
CA GLU A 52 9.59 15.68 -4.74
C GLU A 52 9.09 14.30 -5.23
N GLY A 53 9.68 13.22 -4.70
CA GLY A 53 9.32 11.85 -5.07
C GLY A 53 7.87 11.51 -4.73
N VAL A 54 7.33 12.04 -3.63
CA VAL A 54 5.94 11.82 -3.20
C VAL A 54 4.96 12.39 -4.23
N GLU A 55 5.23 13.60 -4.71
CA GLU A 55 4.48 14.33 -5.72
C GLU A 55 4.51 13.58 -7.04
N LEU A 56 5.70 13.13 -7.45
CA LEU A 56 5.87 12.35 -8.67
C LEU A 56 5.03 11.07 -8.64
N MET A 57 5.07 10.32 -7.53
CA MET A 57 4.26 9.09 -7.42
C MET A 57 2.76 9.39 -7.51
N ILE A 58 2.29 10.47 -6.85
CA ILE A 58 0.88 10.89 -6.96
C ILE A 58 0.53 11.28 -8.41
N ILE A 59 1.42 11.97 -9.13
CA ILE A 59 1.24 12.31 -10.54
C ILE A 59 1.11 11.05 -11.40
N ILE A 60 1.92 10.02 -11.14
CA ILE A 60 1.89 8.74 -11.85
C ILE A 60 0.62 7.94 -11.56
N MET A 61 0.11 8.02 -10.32
CA MET A 61 -1.12 7.34 -9.93
C MET A 61 -2.38 7.93 -10.57
N LYS A 62 -2.44 9.26 -10.77
CA LYS A 62 -3.62 9.96 -11.30
C LYS A 62 -4.16 9.40 -12.64
N PRO A 63 -3.33 9.19 -13.69
CA PRO A 63 -3.82 8.71 -14.98
C PRO A 63 -4.17 7.22 -15.00
N LYS A 64 -3.90 6.47 -13.93
CA LYS A 64 -4.18 5.02 -13.82
C LYS A 64 -3.59 4.22 -15.00
N LYS A 65 -2.31 4.46 -15.26
CA LYS A 65 -1.54 3.88 -16.37
C LYS A 65 -0.63 2.74 -15.92
N TYR A 66 0.28 2.29 -16.79
CA TYR A 66 1.22 1.20 -16.56
C TYR A 66 1.87 1.26 -15.17
N ALA A 67 2.48 2.40 -14.84
CA ALA A 67 3.22 2.59 -13.59
C ALA A 67 2.34 2.81 -12.33
N TYR A 68 1.01 2.67 -12.43
CA TYR A 68 0.09 2.91 -11.32
C TYR A 68 0.43 2.06 -10.08
N GLY A 69 0.57 0.75 -10.26
CA GLY A 69 0.90 -0.16 -9.16
C GLY A 69 2.28 0.07 -8.59
N SER A 70 3.26 0.29 -9.47
CA SER A 70 4.65 0.54 -9.08
C SER A 70 4.80 1.84 -8.28
N ALA A 71 4.01 2.87 -8.60
CA ALA A 71 3.97 4.12 -7.83
C ALA A 71 3.34 3.94 -6.44
N ILE A 72 2.28 3.13 -6.30
CA ILE A 72 1.72 2.76 -4.99
C ILE A 72 2.76 2.02 -4.16
N ARG A 73 3.45 1.05 -4.76
CA ARG A 73 4.51 0.28 -4.08
C ARG A 73 5.65 1.19 -3.62
N ALA A 74 6.13 2.11 -4.46
CA ALA A 74 7.17 3.06 -4.07
C ALA A 74 6.72 3.94 -2.89
N LEU A 75 5.47 4.41 -2.89
CA LEU A 75 4.88 5.18 -1.79
C LEU A 75 4.78 4.37 -0.48
N ASP A 76 4.38 3.10 -0.56
CA ASP A 76 4.33 2.17 0.58
C ASP A 76 5.70 2.06 1.25
N PHE A 77 6.77 1.82 0.48
CA PHE A 77 8.15 1.82 0.99
C PHE A 77 8.57 3.17 1.59
N ALA A 78 8.28 4.27 0.89
CA ALA A 78 8.67 5.61 1.32
C ALA A 78 8.00 6.05 2.64
N MET A 79 6.78 5.60 2.90
CA MET A 79 5.99 6.00 4.08
C MET A 79 6.14 5.06 5.26
N THR A 80 6.43 3.78 5.04
CA THR A 80 6.62 2.78 6.11
C THR A 80 7.66 3.30 7.10
N ASN A 81 7.30 3.43 8.38
CA ASN A 81 8.16 3.92 9.46
C ASN A 81 8.84 5.27 9.19
N TYR A 82 8.25 6.14 8.36
CA TYR A 82 8.81 7.44 8.03
C TYR A 82 7.75 8.56 7.99
N PRO A 83 7.43 9.17 9.15
CA PRO A 83 6.42 10.21 9.27
C PRO A 83 6.53 11.39 8.29
N PRO A 84 7.72 11.92 7.93
CA PRO A 84 7.82 13.04 7.00
C PRO A 84 7.20 12.75 5.62
N ALA A 85 7.36 11.53 5.09
CA ALA A 85 6.71 11.14 3.83
C ALA A 85 5.19 11.08 3.97
N CYS A 86 4.66 10.55 5.07
CA CYS A 86 3.21 10.52 5.35
C CYS A 86 2.63 11.95 5.41
N GLN A 87 3.32 12.85 6.11
CA GLN A 87 2.90 14.24 6.23
C GLN A 87 2.91 14.94 4.88
N ARG A 88 4.00 14.77 4.10
CA ARG A 88 4.11 15.33 2.75
C ARG A 88 2.99 14.81 1.85
N PHE A 89 2.70 13.51 1.90
CA PHE A 89 1.63 12.89 1.11
C PHE A 89 0.27 13.55 1.36
N VAL A 90 -0.06 13.88 2.61
CA VAL A 90 -1.30 14.61 2.94
C VAL A 90 -1.26 16.06 2.46
N ASP A 91 -0.11 16.73 2.57
CA ASP A 91 0.06 18.12 2.13
C ASP A 91 -0.13 18.27 0.62
N VAL A 92 0.37 17.32 -0.17
CA VAL A 92 0.28 17.35 -1.63
C VAL A 92 -0.96 16.63 -2.18
N MET A 93 -2.03 16.59 -1.37
CA MET A 93 -3.36 16.06 -1.73
C MET A 93 -3.39 14.58 -2.11
N GLY A 94 -2.47 13.76 -1.59
CA GLY A 94 -2.38 12.33 -1.86
C GLY A 94 -3.60 11.53 -1.41
N LEU A 95 -4.31 11.97 -0.36
CA LEU A 95 -5.48 11.26 0.21
C LEU A 95 -6.57 10.96 -0.83
N LYS A 96 -6.87 11.90 -1.73
CA LYS A 96 -7.89 11.65 -2.78
C LYS A 96 -7.50 10.49 -3.69
N THR A 97 -6.21 10.38 -4.01
CA THR A 97 -5.66 9.35 -4.90
C THR A 97 -5.58 8.00 -4.19
N ALA A 98 -5.10 7.96 -2.94
CA ALA A 98 -5.05 6.73 -2.15
C ALA A 98 -6.44 6.15 -1.88
N PHE A 99 -7.41 6.97 -1.45
CA PHE A 99 -8.76 6.47 -1.17
C PHE A 99 -9.54 6.10 -2.44
N ALA A 100 -9.18 6.65 -3.61
CA ALA A 100 -9.70 6.13 -4.87
C ALA A 100 -9.16 4.71 -5.15
N ALA A 101 -7.89 4.43 -4.84
CA ALA A 101 -7.31 3.09 -4.94
C ALA A 101 -7.96 2.12 -3.95
N PHE A 102 -8.16 2.55 -2.69
CA PHE A 102 -8.76 1.77 -1.62
C PHE A 102 -10.18 1.30 -1.94
N MET A 103 -10.97 2.15 -2.61
CA MET A 103 -12.31 1.79 -3.09
C MET A 103 -12.29 0.96 -4.38
N GLY A 104 -11.19 0.26 -4.68
CA GLY A 104 -11.08 -0.65 -5.84
C GLY A 104 -11.09 0.03 -7.21
N LYS A 105 -10.88 1.35 -7.30
CA LYS A 105 -10.86 2.07 -8.60
C LYS A 105 -9.50 1.91 -9.30
N ILE A 106 -9.08 0.68 -9.51
CA ILE A 106 -7.79 0.28 -10.09
C ILE A 106 -7.92 0.18 -11.62
N PRO A 107 -6.90 0.55 -12.41
CA PRO A 107 -6.92 0.33 -13.85
C PRO A 107 -6.95 -1.16 -14.22
N LEU A 108 -7.93 -1.52 -15.04
CA LEU A 108 -8.09 -2.86 -15.61
C LEU A 108 -6.96 -3.15 -16.61
N ARG A 109 -6.00 -3.99 -16.24
CA ARG A 109 -5.03 -4.55 -17.21
C ARG A 109 -5.52 -5.88 -17.77
N LYS A 110 -5.28 -6.10 -19.07
CA LYS A 110 -5.40 -7.40 -19.74
C LYS A 110 -4.20 -8.32 -19.40
N ARG A 111 -3.89 -8.52 -18.11
CA ARG A 111 -2.90 -9.52 -17.69
C ARG A 111 -3.62 -10.84 -17.39
N ILE A 112 -2.94 -11.95 -17.70
CA ILE A 112 -3.42 -13.34 -17.46
C ILE A 112 -3.70 -13.61 -15.97
N LYS A 113 -3.12 -12.82 -15.06
CA LYS A 113 -3.27 -12.92 -13.60
C LYS A 113 -3.86 -11.64 -12.99
N ARG A 114 -5.08 -11.27 -13.43
CA ARG A 114 -5.73 -10.03 -13.00
C ARG A 114 -6.04 -10.02 -11.50
N GLU A 115 -6.61 -11.10 -10.97
CA GLU A 115 -7.04 -11.20 -9.57
C GLU A 115 -5.86 -11.02 -8.60
N ARG A 116 -4.77 -11.75 -8.82
CA ARG A 116 -3.56 -11.64 -7.99
C ARG A 116 -2.97 -10.23 -7.98
N TYR A 117 -3.00 -9.54 -9.12
CA TYR A 117 -2.52 -8.16 -9.20
C TYR A 117 -3.43 -7.18 -8.45
N GLU A 118 -4.75 -7.36 -8.56
CA GLU A 118 -5.72 -6.53 -7.82
C GLU A 118 -5.56 -6.72 -6.30
N GLU A 119 -5.36 -7.97 -5.87
CA GLU A 119 -5.08 -8.33 -4.48
C GLU A 119 -3.75 -7.75 -3.99
N GLU A 120 -2.63 -7.96 -4.69
CA GLU A 120 -1.33 -7.38 -4.33
C GLU A 120 -1.42 -5.85 -4.20
N LEU A 121 -2.22 -5.18 -5.04
CA LEU A 121 -2.44 -3.74 -4.91
C LEU A 121 -3.32 -3.36 -3.71
N GLU A 122 -4.36 -4.14 -3.43
CA GLU A 122 -5.22 -3.93 -2.27
C GLU A 122 -4.40 -3.97 -0.98
N GLU A 123 -3.56 -4.99 -0.82
CA GLU A 123 -2.66 -5.15 0.33
C GLU A 123 -1.72 -3.95 0.49
N ARG A 124 -1.15 -3.47 -0.61
CA ARG A 124 -0.27 -2.29 -0.62
C ARG A 124 -1.00 -1.02 -0.24
N VAL A 125 -2.25 -0.86 -0.67
CA VAL A 125 -3.06 0.30 -0.30
C VAL A 125 -3.46 0.25 1.18
N ILE A 126 -3.77 -0.94 1.72
CA ILE A 126 -4.01 -1.15 3.16
C ILE A 126 -2.76 -0.74 3.96
N SER A 127 -1.58 -1.25 3.59
CA SER A 127 -0.29 -0.89 4.21
C SER A 127 0.01 0.61 4.15
N LEU A 128 -0.25 1.23 3.01
CA LEU A 128 -0.10 2.67 2.83
C LEU A 128 -1.00 3.46 3.78
N ILE A 129 -2.29 3.07 3.93
CA ILE A 129 -3.23 3.75 4.83
C ILE A 129 -2.83 3.55 6.29
N ALA A 130 -2.41 2.34 6.67
CA ALA A 130 -1.91 2.07 8.01
C ALA A 130 -0.67 2.93 8.34
N SER A 131 0.26 3.08 7.38
CA SER A 131 1.42 3.96 7.50
C SER A 131 1.04 5.44 7.69
N LEU A 132 -0.04 5.91 7.08
CA LEU A 132 -0.56 7.27 7.32
C LEU A 132 -1.04 7.44 8.76
N PHE A 133 -1.76 6.46 9.32
CA PHE A 133 -2.21 6.52 10.70
C PHE A 133 -1.06 6.45 11.71
N ALA A 134 -0.05 5.61 11.44
CA ALA A 134 1.15 5.51 12.26
C ALA A 134 2.03 6.78 12.17
N GLY A 135 2.14 7.39 10.99
CA GLY A 135 2.97 8.58 10.75
C GLY A 135 2.31 9.91 11.14
N ILE A 136 0.99 9.95 11.33
CA ILE A 136 0.23 11.18 11.57
C ILE A 136 -0.61 11.06 12.84
N LEU A 137 0.03 11.30 13.97
CA LEU A 137 -0.55 11.06 15.30
C LEU A 137 -1.56 12.13 15.75
N ARG A 138 -1.49 13.37 15.24
CA ARG A 138 -2.37 14.48 15.65
C ARG A 138 -2.38 15.64 14.65
N GLY A 139 -3.30 16.58 14.85
CA GLY A 139 -3.40 17.84 14.11
C GLY A 139 -4.15 17.72 12.78
N SER A 140 -4.19 18.82 12.03
CA SER A 140 -5.05 18.96 10.84
C SER A 140 -4.86 17.89 9.77
N ARG A 141 -3.65 17.32 9.63
CA ARG A 141 -3.39 16.19 8.72
C ARG A 141 -4.12 14.92 9.16
N ARG A 142 -4.15 14.65 10.47
CA ARG A 142 -4.89 13.52 11.05
C ARG A 142 -6.39 13.73 10.88
N ASP A 143 -6.87 14.95 11.14
CA ASP A 143 -8.30 15.28 11.00
C ASP A 143 -8.75 15.08 9.56
N ARG A 144 -7.93 15.49 8.57
CA ARG A 144 -8.18 15.25 7.15
C ARG A 144 -8.18 13.76 6.79
N LEU A 145 -7.32 12.95 7.41
CA LEU A 145 -7.29 11.50 7.22
C LEU A 145 -8.54 10.83 7.81
N LEU A 146 -8.90 11.16 9.05
CA LEU A 146 -10.12 10.66 9.71
C LEU A 146 -11.38 11.07 8.93
N SER A 147 -11.42 12.30 8.41
CA SER A 147 -12.53 12.81 7.61
C SER A 147 -12.82 11.95 6.37
N LYS A 148 -11.83 11.22 5.83
CA LYS A 148 -12.04 10.30 4.69
C LYS A 148 -13.01 9.16 5.04
N PHE A 149 -13.09 8.77 6.31
CA PHE A 149 -13.92 7.65 6.78
C PHE A 149 -15.37 8.04 7.10
N VAL A 150 -15.70 9.33 7.18
CA VAL A 150 -17.08 9.83 7.35
C VAL A 150 -17.73 10.26 6.02
N GLU A 151 -16.96 10.38 4.95
CA GLU A 151 -17.46 10.76 3.64
C GLU A 151 -18.40 9.71 3.04
N ASN A 152 -19.47 10.16 2.37
CA ASN A 152 -20.42 9.34 1.61
C ASN A 152 -21.01 8.21 2.47
N GLU A 153 -21.70 8.57 3.55
CA GLU A 153 -22.38 7.61 4.43
C GLU A 153 -21.43 6.51 4.95
N PHE A 154 -20.20 6.89 5.29
CA PHE A 154 -19.19 5.97 5.82
C PHE A 154 -18.76 4.85 4.85
N GLU A 155 -18.86 5.04 3.53
CA GLU A 155 -18.55 3.97 2.54
C GLU A 155 -17.13 3.35 2.70
N LYS A 156 -16.18 4.09 3.30
CA LYS A 156 -14.80 3.61 3.55
C LYS A 156 -14.76 2.67 4.75
N ILE A 157 -15.63 2.89 5.75
CA ILE A 157 -15.80 1.97 6.88
C ILE A 157 -16.45 0.68 6.38
N ASP A 158 -17.47 0.78 5.52
CA ASP A 158 -18.08 -0.41 4.90
C ASP A 158 -17.03 -1.23 4.14
N ARG A 159 -16.21 -0.58 3.30
CA ARG A 159 -15.11 -1.24 2.61
C ARG A 159 -14.09 -1.85 3.58
N LEU A 160 -13.75 -1.14 4.66
CA LEU A 160 -12.81 -1.64 5.65
C LEU A 160 -13.34 -2.88 6.39
N MET A 161 -14.64 -2.90 6.72
CA MET A 161 -15.30 -4.06 7.32
C MET A 161 -15.41 -5.22 6.34
N GLU A 162 -15.69 -4.96 5.06
CA GLU A 162 -15.67 -5.98 4.01
C GLU A 162 -14.29 -6.65 3.92
N LEU A 163 -13.21 -5.86 3.93
CA LEU A 163 -11.84 -6.36 3.92
C LEU A 163 -11.54 -7.16 5.20
N TYR A 164 -11.94 -6.65 6.36
CA TYR A 164 -11.76 -7.34 7.65
C TYR A 164 -12.39 -8.73 7.62
N MET A 165 -13.67 -8.82 7.24
CA MET A 165 -14.38 -10.09 7.17
C MET A 165 -13.73 -11.05 6.17
N ARG A 166 -13.37 -10.55 4.97
CA ARG A 166 -12.75 -11.37 3.91
C ARG A 166 -11.41 -11.96 4.34
N TYR A 167 -10.51 -11.14 4.89
CA TYR A 167 -9.20 -11.62 5.34
C TYR A 167 -9.30 -12.46 6.62
N SER A 168 -10.22 -12.11 7.53
CA SER A 168 -10.47 -12.89 8.75
C SER A 168 -10.95 -14.31 8.40
N ASP A 169 -11.85 -14.46 7.44
CA ASP A 169 -12.32 -15.78 7.02
C ASP A 169 -11.21 -16.61 6.37
N ARG A 170 -10.35 -15.99 5.55
CA ARG A 170 -9.22 -16.70 4.91
C ARG A 170 -8.21 -17.20 5.92
N VAL A 171 -7.79 -16.33 6.84
CA VAL A 171 -6.84 -16.69 7.91
C VAL A 171 -7.43 -17.77 8.80
N ARG A 172 -8.72 -17.67 9.16
CA ARG A 172 -9.41 -18.69 9.94
C ARG A 172 -9.44 -20.05 9.23
N LEU A 173 -9.78 -20.07 7.94
CA LEU A 173 -9.82 -21.30 7.15
C LEU A 173 -8.43 -21.92 6.99
N GLU A 174 -7.36 -21.11 6.90
CA GLU A 174 -6.00 -21.63 6.84
C GLU A 174 -5.55 -22.18 8.20
N ALA A 175 -5.87 -21.51 9.31
CA ALA A 175 -5.64 -22.03 10.65
C ALA A 175 -6.34 -23.39 10.86
N GLU A 176 -7.62 -23.51 10.46
CA GLU A 176 -8.35 -24.78 10.51
C GLU A 176 -7.68 -25.90 9.67
N ARG A 177 -7.01 -25.56 8.56
CA ARG A 177 -6.25 -26.53 7.75
C ARG A 177 -4.94 -26.92 8.41
N LEU A 178 -4.24 -25.98 9.05
CA LEU A 178 -3.00 -26.27 9.78
C LEU A 178 -3.29 -27.20 10.96
N ASP A 179 -4.38 -26.96 11.70
CA ASP A 179 -4.85 -27.84 12.77
C ASP A 179 -5.13 -29.26 12.25
N GLN A 180 -5.69 -29.41 11.05
CA GLN A 180 -5.92 -30.72 10.42
C GLN A 180 -4.63 -31.43 10.05
N LEU A 181 -3.62 -30.72 9.53
CA LEU A 181 -2.32 -31.30 9.19
C LEU A 181 -1.57 -31.79 10.43
N GLU A 182 -1.68 -31.07 11.55
CA GLU A 182 -1.13 -31.52 12.83
C GLU A 182 -1.80 -32.82 13.31
N LEU A 183 -3.12 -32.96 13.13
CA LEU A 183 -3.84 -34.20 13.45
C LEU A 183 -3.42 -35.39 12.56
N ASP A 184 -2.99 -35.12 11.33
CA ASP A 184 -2.48 -36.10 10.37
C ASP A 184 -0.98 -36.44 10.57
N ASP A 185 -0.37 -36.00 11.68
CA ASP A 185 1.04 -36.24 12.05
C ASP A 185 2.04 -35.66 11.02
N LEU A 186 1.61 -34.63 10.26
CA LEU A 186 2.46 -33.82 9.39
C LEU A 186 3.02 -32.65 10.21
N GLU A 187 4.19 -32.83 10.80
CA GLU A 187 4.89 -31.76 11.52
C GLU A 187 5.31 -30.66 10.54
N LEU A 188 4.66 -29.50 10.63
CA LEU A 188 5.13 -28.24 10.08
C LEU A 188 5.85 -27.47 11.18
N ASP A 189 6.98 -26.85 10.87
CA ASP A 189 7.61 -25.92 11.80
C ASP A 189 6.79 -24.62 11.95
N GLU A 190 7.08 -23.85 13.00
CA GLU A 190 6.36 -22.60 13.30
C GLU A 190 6.51 -21.55 12.19
N ASP A 191 7.67 -21.51 11.53
CA ASP A 191 7.94 -20.57 10.43
C ASP A 191 7.09 -20.91 9.20
N GLU A 192 6.91 -22.19 8.88
CA GLU A 192 6.06 -22.65 7.77
C GLU A 192 4.59 -22.36 8.05
N LYS A 193 4.11 -22.60 9.28
CA LYS A 193 2.75 -22.22 9.69
C LYS A 193 2.52 -20.72 9.53
N TYR A 194 3.44 -19.91 10.07
CA TYR A 194 3.35 -18.46 9.97
C TYR A 194 3.40 -17.97 8.52
N ASN A 195 4.25 -18.55 7.67
CA ASN A 195 4.32 -18.21 6.25
C ASN A 195 2.99 -18.53 5.53
N ARG A 196 2.33 -19.65 5.84
CA ARG A 196 1.02 -19.98 5.28
C ARG A 196 -0.06 -19.02 5.75
N GLU A 197 -0.04 -18.61 7.01
CA GLU A 197 -0.95 -17.56 7.51
C GLU A 197 -0.70 -16.22 6.79
N LEU A 198 0.56 -15.85 6.56
CA LEU A 198 0.91 -14.66 5.78
C LEU A 198 0.39 -14.75 4.33
N GLU A 199 0.55 -15.90 3.67
CA GLU A 199 0.00 -16.16 2.33
C GLU A 199 -1.53 -16.10 2.30
N SER A 200 -2.21 -16.43 3.42
CA SER A 200 -3.66 -16.27 3.56
C SER A 200 -4.11 -14.82 3.81
N GLY A 201 -3.16 -13.90 4.02
CA GLY A 201 -3.38 -12.47 4.18
C GLY A 201 -3.42 -11.98 5.63
N LEU A 202 -2.77 -12.69 6.57
CA LEU A 202 -2.70 -12.30 7.98
C LEU A 202 -2.19 -10.86 8.19
N TYR A 203 -1.15 -10.45 7.45
CA TYR A 203 -0.60 -9.10 7.57
C TYR A 203 -1.63 -8.03 7.20
N SER A 204 -2.37 -8.23 6.12
CA SER A 204 -3.44 -7.33 5.68
C SER A 204 -4.57 -7.25 6.71
N LEU A 205 -4.96 -8.38 7.30
CA LEU A 205 -5.94 -8.43 8.40
C LEU A 205 -5.49 -7.58 9.60
N GLN A 206 -4.25 -7.75 10.03
CA GLN A 206 -3.68 -7.00 11.16
C GLN A 206 -3.67 -5.49 10.88
N LEU A 207 -3.27 -5.08 9.67
CA LEU A 207 -3.28 -3.67 9.27
C LEU A 207 -4.70 -3.09 9.24
N VAL A 208 -5.69 -3.84 8.72
CA VAL A 208 -7.10 -3.42 8.76
C VAL A 208 -7.57 -3.22 10.21
N ALA A 209 -7.24 -4.15 11.12
CA ALA A 209 -7.56 -4.02 12.54
C ALA A 209 -6.89 -2.79 13.19
N VAL A 210 -5.63 -2.50 12.84
CA VAL A 210 -4.92 -1.30 13.30
C VAL A 210 -5.60 -0.02 12.82
N ILE A 211 -6.01 0.03 11.55
CA ILE A 211 -6.77 1.16 10.99
C ILE A 211 -8.08 1.34 11.76
N LEU A 212 -8.85 0.27 12.00
CA LEU A 212 -10.07 0.31 12.80
C LEU A 212 -9.82 0.86 14.22
N GLY A 213 -8.75 0.41 14.88
CA GLY A 213 -8.37 0.91 16.20
C GLY A 213 -8.04 2.40 16.21
N HIS A 214 -7.38 2.91 15.17
CA HIS A 214 -7.12 4.34 15.03
C HIS A 214 -8.37 5.17 14.77
N ILE A 215 -9.32 4.64 13.99
CA ILE A 215 -10.61 5.28 13.71
C ILE A 215 -11.42 5.35 15.00
N TRP A 216 -11.55 4.23 15.73
CA TRP A 216 -12.28 4.17 16.99
C TRP A 216 -11.75 5.19 18.02
N ASN A 217 -10.43 5.19 18.26
CA ASN A 217 -9.82 6.15 19.19
C ASN A 217 -9.95 7.61 18.71
N GLY A 218 -10.01 7.83 17.39
CA GLY A 218 -10.21 9.16 16.82
C GLY A 218 -11.56 9.78 17.16
N TYR A 219 -12.63 8.97 17.19
CA TYR A 219 -14.00 9.44 17.45
C TYR A 219 -14.41 9.38 18.93
N VAL A 220 -13.78 8.53 19.74
CA VAL A 220 -14.11 8.40 21.18
C VAL A 220 -13.41 9.46 22.04
N CYS A 221 -12.31 10.05 21.55
CA CYS A 221 -11.54 11.07 22.28
C CYS A 221 -11.66 12.49 21.69
N SER A 222 -12.59 12.72 20.76
CA SER A 222 -12.95 14.07 20.26
C SER A 222 -14.30 14.50 20.82
#